data_AF-A0A543I3I9-F1
#
_entry.id   AF-A0A543I3I9-F1
#
_cell.length_a   1.000
_cell.length_b   1.000
_cell.length_c   1.000
_cell.angle_alpha   90.00
_cell.angle_beta   90.00
_cell.angle_gamma   90.00
#
_symmetry.space_group_name_H-M   'P 1'
#
loop_
_entity.id
_entity.type
_entity.pdbx_description
1 polymer ?
#
loop_
_entity_poly.entity_id
_entity_poly.type
_entity_poly.pdbx_seq_one_letter_code
_entity_poly.pdbx_strand_id
1 'polypeptide(L)'
;MTDGSSYEARLEAKLDPARVRSTLAFAGLFQLTHEMLKSVVIDDVKAFYGYVDVHGGVWVPDDGEDTYRRKVLALVPKSAFQSSLLWLQNSEALDEEEAAHLDEIYQHRHQLTHELHRYLIDPDLEPDVELFVAALETLRRISRFWVQVEADIGTFDEYPDVDLDEVVNGRVALIDLCIQAYTEGLPS
;
A
#
# COMPACT_ATOMS: atom_id res chain seq x y z
N MET A 1 -8.30 -18.06 -41.78
CA MET A 1 -9.54 -18.42 -41.08
C MET A 1 -9.17 -19.29 -39.88
N THR A 2 -8.42 -18.72 -38.93
CA THR A 2 -7.75 -19.47 -37.83
C THR A 2 -7.55 -18.62 -36.57
N ASP A 3 -8.29 -17.52 -36.40
CA ASP A 3 -8.09 -16.60 -35.25
C ASP A 3 -9.30 -16.58 -34.29
N GLY A 4 -10.53 -16.67 -34.82
CA GLY A 4 -11.75 -16.63 -34.00
C GLY A 4 -11.92 -17.80 -33.02
N SER A 5 -11.56 -19.03 -33.42
CA SER A 5 -11.64 -20.21 -32.54
C SER A 5 -10.61 -20.17 -31.40
N SER A 6 -9.50 -19.44 -31.58
CA SER A 6 -8.49 -19.26 -30.54
C SER A 6 -8.94 -18.19 -29.53
N TYR A 7 -9.51 -17.08 -30.02
CA TYR A 7 -10.04 -16.03 -29.15
C TYR A 7 -11.21 -16.51 -28.29
N GLU A 8 -12.17 -17.23 -28.87
CA GLU A 8 -13.33 -17.77 -28.14
C GLU A 8 -12.91 -18.68 -26.99
N ALA A 9 -11.98 -19.62 -27.24
CA ALA A 9 -11.44 -20.51 -26.20
C ALA A 9 -10.71 -19.74 -25.09
N ARG A 10 -9.96 -18.68 -25.44
CA ARG A 10 -9.28 -17.82 -24.46
C ARG A 10 -10.28 -17.01 -23.62
N LEU A 11 -11.34 -16.51 -24.23
CA LEU A 11 -12.41 -15.80 -23.55
C LEU A 11 -13.19 -16.72 -22.61
N GLU A 12 -13.54 -17.93 -23.05
CA GLU A 12 -14.16 -18.94 -22.19
C GLU A 12 -13.26 -19.27 -21.00
N ALA A 13 -11.96 -19.46 -21.22
CA ALA A 13 -11.00 -19.68 -20.14
C ALA A 13 -10.92 -18.48 -19.18
N LYS A 14 -10.93 -17.24 -19.69
CA LYS A 14 -10.90 -15.99 -18.90
C LYS A 14 -12.14 -15.83 -18.02
N LEU A 15 -13.30 -16.19 -18.56
CA LEU A 15 -14.60 -16.13 -17.87
C LEU A 15 -14.87 -17.32 -16.95
N ASP A 16 -13.94 -18.28 -16.85
CA ASP A 16 -14.05 -19.36 -15.87
C ASP A 16 -14.30 -18.78 -14.46
N PRO A 17 -15.29 -19.28 -13.71
CA PRO A 17 -15.64 -18.72 -12.41
C PRO A 17 -14.48 -18.66 -11.42
N ALA A 18 -13.49 -19.58 -11.49
CA ALA A 18 -12.32 -19.53 -10.63
C ALA A 18 -11.37 -18.38 -11.02
N ARG A 19 -11.18 -18.11 -12.32
CA ARG A 19 -10.39 -16.95 -12.78
C ARG A 19 -11.06 -15.62 -12.46
N VAL A 20 -12.38 -15.54 -12.64
CA VAL A 20 -13.17 -14.35 -12.26
C VAL A 20 -13.02 -14.07 -10.76
N ARG A 21 -13.19 -15.09 -9.90
CA ARG A 21 -12.97 -14.95 -8.44
C ARG A 21 -11.55 -14.50 -8.11
N SER A 22 -10.55 -15.10 -8.75
CA SER A 22 -9.14 -14.77 -8.52
C SER A 22 -8.82 -13.32 -8.90
N THR A 23 -9.35 -12.85 -10.03
CA THR A 23 -9.17 -11.47 -10.50
C THR A 23 -9.83 -10.46 -9.56
N LEU A 24 -11.07 -10.74 -9.13
CA LEU A 24 -11.78 -9.89 -8.16
C LEU A 24 -11.05 -9.83 -6.81
N ALA A 25 -10.58 -10.98 -6.31
CA ALA A 25 -9.84 -11.04 -5.06
C ALA A 25 -8.50 -10.29 -5.15
N PHE A 26 -7.76 -10.47 -6.25
CA PHE A 26 -6.50 -9.76 -6.49
C PHE A 26 -6.70 -8.25 -6.56
N ALA A 27 -7.72 -7.77 -7.29
CA ALA A 27 -8.05 -6.34 -7.33
C ALA A 27 -8.38 -5.78 -5.94
N GLY A 28 -9.06 -6.57 -5.09
CA GLY A 28 -9.32 -6.24 -3.70
C GLY A 28 -8.04 -6.15 -2.85
N LEU A 29 -7.12 -7.10 -3.00
CA LEU A 29 -5.81 -7.08 -2.33
C LEU A 29 -4.98 -5.86 -2.72
N PHE A 30 -4.95 -5.54 -4.02
CA PHE A 30 -4.23 -4.38 -4.54
C PHE A 30 -4.83 -3.08 -3.96
N GLN A 31 -6.15 -2.95 -3.97
CA GLN A 31 -6.85 -1.80 -3.41
C GLN A 31 -6.60 -1.66 -1.89
N LEU A 32 -6.63 -2.76 -1.13
CA LEU A 32 -6.32 -2.76 0.29
C LEU A 32 -4.89 -2.29 0.57
N THR A 33 -3.93 -2.87 -0.16
CA THR A 33 -2.50 -2.52 -0.04
C THR A 33 -2.26 -1.05 -0.38
N HIS A 34 -2.92 -0.55 -1.43
CA HIS A 34 -2.85 0.87 -1.78
C HIS A 34 -3.36 1.77 -0.65
N GLU A 35 -4.51 1.47 -0.03
CA GLU A 35 -5.01 2.30 1.08
C GLU A 35 -4.10 2.23 2.31
N MET A 36 -3.49 1.07 2.59
CA MET A 36 -2.47 0.94 3.64
C MET A 36 -1.23 1.80 3.34
N LEU A 37 -0.72 1.76 2.10
CA LEU A 37 0.38 2.61 1.63
C LEU A 37 0.06 4.09 1.83
N LYS A 38 -1.14 4.52 1.43
CA LYS A 38 -1.57 5.90 1.63
C LYS A 38 -1.60 6.28 3.11
N SER A 39 -2.05 5.37 3.98
CA SER A 39 -2.08 5.63 5.42
C SER A 39 -0.69 5.75 6.03
N VAL A 40 0.25 4.84 5.71
CA VAL A 40 1.63 4.93 6.20
C VAL A 40 2.40 6.12 5.64
N VAL A 41 2.03 6.59 4.44
CA VAL A 41 2.64 7.79 3.83
C VAL A 41 2.04 9.07 4.39
N ILE A 42 0.72 9.18 4.52
CA ILE A 42 0.08 10.44 4.91
C ILE A 42 -0.19 10.49 6.40
N ASP A 43 -0.92 9.50 6.92
CA ASP A 43 -1.50 9.56 8.26
C ASP A 43 -0.41 9.37 9.31
N ASP A 44 0.53 8.45 9.11
CA ASP A 44 1.61 8.20 10.07
C ASP A 44 2.61 9.38 10.09
N VAL A 45 2.93 9.99 8.94
CA VAL A 45 3.72 11.24 8.91
C VAL A 45 2.99 12.37 9.63
N LYS A 46 1.66 12.47 9.48
CA LYS A 46 0.87 13.46 10.20
C LYS A 46 0.85 13.18 11.71
N ALA A 47 0.74 11.91 12.09
CA ALA A 47 0.75 11.45 13.48
C ALA A 47 2.10 11.68 14.16
N PHE A 48 3.21 11.56 13.43
CA PHE A 48 4.55 11.91 13.91
C PHE A 48 4.65 13.35 14.42
N TYR A 49 3.84 14.27 13.87
CA TYR A 49 3.73 15.66 14.34
C TYR A 49 2.63 15.89 15.39
N GLY A 50 2.11 14.82 15.99
CA GLY A 50 1.16 14.89 17.10
C GLY A 50 -0.31 14.86 16.70
N TYR A 51 -0.64 14.52 15.46
CA TYR A 51 -2.05 14.33 15.08
C TYR A 51 -2.59 13.00 15.63
N VAL A 52 -3.69 13.06 16.37
CA VAL A 52 -4.41 11.90 16.89
C VAL A 52 -5.82 11.90 16.33
N ASP A 53 -6.18 10.85 15.59
CA ASP A 53 -7.48 10.74 14.93
C ASP A 53 -8.58 10.22 15.87
N VAL A 54 -8.80 10.93 16.97
CA VAL A 54 -9.84 10.63 17.96
C VAL A 54 -10.79 11.83 18.07
N HIS A 55 -12.10 11.57 18.06
CA HIS A 55 -13.15 12.58 18.22
C HIS A 55 -13.05 13.82 17.31
N GLY A 56 -12.71 13.62 16.02
CA GLY A 56 -12.63 14.71 15.03
C GLY A 56 -11.23 15.28 14.82
N GLY A 57 -10.21 14.65 15.41
CA GLY A 57 -8.81 14.98 15.19
C GLY A 57 -8.30 16.02 16.18
N VAL A 58 -7.21 15.71 16.87
CA VAL A 58 -6.55 16.63 17.81
C VAL A 58 -5.06 16.68 17.50
N TRP A 59 -4.46 17.86 17.63
CA TRP A 59 -3.01 18.05 17.57
C TRP A 59 -2.46 18.20 18.99
N VAL A 60 -1.47 17.38 19.34
CA VAL A 60 -0.75 17.47 20.60
C VAL A 60 0.74 17.26 20.32
N PRO A 61 1.62 18.25 20.53
CA PRO A 61 1.37 19.57 21.11
C PRO A 61 0.61 20.55 20.17
N ASP A 62 0.17 21.69 20.72
CA ASP A 62 -0.63 22.71 20.00
C ASP A 62 0.06 23.25 18.73
N ASP A 63 1.40 23.23 18.66
CA ASP A 63 2.18 23.67 17.49
C ASP A 63 2.45 22.55 16.47
N GLY A 64 1.88 21.36 16.70
CA GLY A 64 2.03 20.19 15.83
C GLY A 64 1.54 20.44 14.41
N GLU A 65 0.36 21.05 14.25
CA GLU A 65 -0.20 21.35 12.93
C GLU A 65 0.67 22.32 12.13
N ASP A 66 1.11 23.40 12.78
CA ASP A 66 1.96 24.40 12.14
C ASP A 66 3.33 23.83 11.79
N THR A 67 3.84 22.89 12.58
CA THR A 67 5.08 22.18 12.30
C THR A 67 4.92 21.22 11.13
N TYR A 68 3.86 20.40 11.10
CA TYR A 68 3.52 19.54 9.96
C TYR A 68 3.37 20.34 8.67
N ARG A 69 2.65 21.48 8.72
CA ARG A 69 2.45 22.33 7.54
C ARG A 69 3.76 22.88 6.99
N ARG A 70 4.67 23.34 7.86
CA ARG A 70 5.95 23.93 7.45
C ARG A 70 6.99 22.89 7.03
N LYS A 71 7.05 21.74 7.70
CA LYS A 71 8.09 20.72 7.47
C LYS A 71 7.68 19.66 6.43
N VAL A 72 6.38 19.44 6.24
CA VAL A 72 5.86 18.43 5.32
C VAL A 72 5.11 19.09 4.17
N LEU A 73 3.93 19.69 4.43
CA LEU A 73 3.05 20.18 3.36
C LEU A 73 3.64 21.29 2.47
N ALA A 74 4.68 21.99 2.96
CA ALA A 74 5.40 23.00 2.19
C ALA A 74 6.39 22.42 1.18
N LEU A 75 6.75 21.14 1.29
CA LEU A 75 7.72 20.48 0.41
C LEU A 75 7.19 20.35 -1.03
N VAL A 76 5.96 19.87 -1.20
CA VAL A 76 5.28 19.80 -2.49
C VAL A 76 3.87 20.40 -2.37
N PRO A 77 3.72 21.72 -2.60
CA PRO A 77 2.45 22.40 -2.41
C PRO A 77 1.31 21.74 -3.20
N LYS A 78 0.12 21.65 -2.58
CA LYS A 78 -1.12 21.06 -3.12
C LYS A 78 -1.13 19.53 -3.23
N SER A 79 -0.08 18.83 -2.81
CA SER A 79 -0.08 17.38 -2.73
C SER A 79 0.45 16.91 -1.38
N ALA A 80 -0.47 16.54 -0.47
CA ALA A 80 -0.09 15.98 0.82
C ALA A 80 0.67 14.66 0.66
N PHE A 81 0.25 13.81 -0.29
CA PHE A 81 0.92 12.56 -0.58
C PHE A 81 2.38 12.77 -1.03
N GLN A 82 2.60 13.61 -2.05
CA GLN A 82 3.95 13.88 -2.56
C GLN A 82 4.81 14.63 -1.52
N SER A 83 4.21 15.50 -0.72
CA SER A 83 4.89 16.16 0.40
C SER A 83 5.37 15.17 1.45
N SER A 84 4.50 14.25 1.88
CA SER A 84 4.86 13.23 2.86
C SER A 84 5.83 12.20 2.31
N LEU A 85 5.71 11.84 1.03
CA LEU A 85 6.66 10.95 0.36
C LEU A 85 8.06 11.56 0.35
N LEU A 86 8.18 12.84 -0.04
CA LEU A 86 9.46 13.55 0.01
C LEU A 86 10.00 13.67 1.44
N TRP A 87 9.13 13.82 2.43
CA TRP A 87 9.54 13.79 3.84
C TRP A 87 10.11 12.43 4.26
N LEU A 88 9.48 11.33 3.83
CA LEU A 88 9.94 9.96 4.09
C LEU A 88 11.29 9.68 3.41
N GLN A 89 11.48 10.14 2.16
CA GLN A 89 12.77 10.05 1.46
C GLN A 89 13.88 10.82 2.18
N ASN A 90 13.58 12.06 2.61
CA ASN A 90 14.53 12.86 3.40
C ASN A 90 14.84 12.25 4.78
N SER A 91 13.99 11.33 5.25
CA SER A 91 14.16 10.58 6.49
C SER A 91 14.74 9.18 6.26
N GLU A 92 15.21 8.88 5.05
CA GLU A 92 15.82 7.61 4.64
C GLU A 92 14.88 6.38 4.77
N ALA A 93 13.56 6.60 4.86
CA ALA A 93 12.56 5.53 4.91
C ALA A 93 12.43 4.80 3.56
N LEU A 94 12.64 5.53 2.46
CA LEU A 94 12.56 5.06 1.08
C LEU A 94 13.68 5.69 0.25
N ASP A 95 14.16 4.97 -0.76
CA ASP A 95 15.04 5.56 -1.78
C ASP A 95 14.25 6.22 -2.93
N GLU A 96 14.97 6.79 -3.91
CA GLU A 96 14.37 7.46 -5.07
C GLU A 96 13.64 6.49 -6.01
N GLU A 97 14.13 5.25 -6.15
CA GLU A 97 13.55 4.24 -7.04
C GLU A 97 12.24 3.72 -6.46
N GLU A 98 12.22 3.41 -5.17
CA GLU A 98 11.03 2.99 -4.44
C GLU A 98 9.94 4.05 -4.42
N ALA A 99 10.32 5.32 -4.25
CA ALA A 99 9.38 6.43 -4.30
C ALA A 99 8.79 6.63 -5.71
N ALA A 100 9.58 6.41 -6.77
CA ALA A 100 9.11 6.51 -8.14
C ALA A 100 8.07 5.42 -8.48
N HIS A 101 8.24 4.20 -7.97
CA HIS A 101 7.29 3.10 -8.20
C HIS A 101 5.90 3.35 -7.59
N LEU A 102 5.77 4.23 -6.59
CA LEU A 102 4.46 4.55 -5.99
C LEU A 102 3.50 5.20 -6.98
N ASP A 103 4.00 5.98 -7.95
CA ASP A 103 3.15 6.55 -8.99
C ASP A 103 2.61 5.45 -9.91
N GLU A 104 3.43 4.46 -10.28
CA GLU A 104 3.02 3.31 -11.10
C GLU A 104 1.99 2.45 -10.37
N ILE A 105 2.22 2.17 -9.08
CA ILE A 105 1.27 1.47 -8.20
C ILE A 105 -0.08 2.21 -8.15
N TYR A 106 -0.05 3.55 -8.00
CA TYR A 106 -1.26 4.36 -7.99
C TYR A 106 -2.03 4.27 -9.32
N GLN A 107 -1.33 4.39 -10.44
CA GLN A 107 -1.95 4.29 -11.76
C GLN A 107 -2.54 2.90 -12.01
N HIS A 108 -1.83 1.84 -11.65
CA HIS A 108 -2.35 0.48 -11.80
C HIS A 108 -3.57 0.23 -10.91
N ARG A 109 -3.55 0.66 -9.65
CA ARG A 109 -4.75 0.64 -8.79
C ARG A 109 -5.91 1.38 -9.44
N HIS A 110 -5.66 2.56 -10.01
CA HIS A 110 -6.69 3.39 -10.63
C HIS A 110 -7.34 2.64 -11.80
N GLN A 111 -6.53 1.99 -12.64
CA GLN A 111 -7.02 1.12 -13.71
C GLN A 111 -7.80 -0.08 -13.16
N LEU A 112 -7.29 -0.79 -12.16
CA LEU A 112 -8.01 -1.92 -11.56
C LEU A 112 -9.36 -1.50 -10.97
N THR A 113 -9.48 -0.29 -10.44
CA THR A 113 -10.72 0.22 -9.85
C THR A 113 -11.72 0.67 -10.92
N HIS A 114 -11.27 1.42 -11.93
CA HIS A 114 -12.14 2.02 -12.94
C HIS A 114 -12.41 1.08 -14.13
N GLU A 115 -11.47 0.20 -14.45
CA GLU A 115 -11.50 -0.69 -15.60
C GLU A 115 -11.56 -2.18 -15.21
N LEU A 116 -11.94 -2.51 -13.97
CA LEU A 116 -12.05 -3.91 -13.48
C LEU A 116 -12.77 -4.83 -14.46
N HIS A 117 -13.85 -4.35 -15.07
CA HIS A 117 -14.62 -5.10 -16.06
C HIS A 117 -13.78 -5.56 -17.26
N ARG A 118 -12.79 -4.76 -17.70
CA ARG A 118 -11.85 -5.15 -18.77
C ARG A 118 -10.94 -6.28 -18.32
N TYR A 119 -10.40 -6.19 -17.10
CA TYR A 119 -9.59 -7.27 -16.51
C TYR A 119 -10.36 -8.58 -16.35
N LEU A 120 -11.71 -8.55 -16.36
CA LEU A 120 -12.55 -9.74 -16.30
C LEU A 120 -12.88 -10.35 -17.67
N ILE A 121 -12.93 -9.54 -18.74
CA ILE A 121 -13.43 -9.99 -20.06
C ILE A 121 -12.37 -10.01 -21.15
N ASP A 122 -11.26 -9.28 -20.99
CA ASP A 122 -10.20 -9.21 -21.99
C ASP A 122 -9.18 -10.34 -21.76
N PRO A 123 -9.07 -11.32 -22.66
CA PRO A 123 -8.16 -12.46 -22.47
C PRO A 123 -6.67 -12.10 -22.59
N ASP A 124 -6.36 -10.89 -23.04
CA ASP A 124 -5.00 -10.36 -23.20
C ASP A 124 -4.60 -9.43 -22.03
N LEU A 125 -5.50 -9.17 -21.09
CA LEU A 125 -5.27 -8.26 -19.96
C LEU A 125 -5.31 -9.02 -18.63
N GLU A 126 -4.23 -8.92 -17.85
CA GLU A 126 -4.12 -9.47 -16.50
C GLU A 126 -3.68 -8.36 -15.52
N PRO A 127 -4.08 -8.43 -14.24
CA PRO A 127 -3.51 -7.57 -13.20
C PRO A 127 -1.99 -7.73 -13.11
N ASP A 128 -1.30 -6.66 -12.77
CA ASP A 128 0.16 -6.65 -12.67
C ASP A 128 0.60 -7.17 -11.30
N VAL A 129 1.12 -8.39 -11.29
CA VAL A 129 1.60 -9.06 -10.08
C VAL A 129 2.89 -8.45 -9.57
N GLU A 130 3.78 -8.01 -10.45
CA GLU A 130 5.08 -7.43 -10.07
C GLU A 130 4.87 -6.06 -9.41
N LEU A 131 3.94 -5.24 -9.94
CA LEU A 131 3.55 -3.99 -9.26
C LEU A 131 2.89 -4.24 -7.90
N PHE A 132 2.15 -5.35 -7.75
CA PHE A 132 1.60 -5.70 -6.45
C PHE A 132 2.69 -6.11 -5.45
N VAL A 133 3.68 -6.88 -5.88
CA VAL A 133 4.86 -7.24 -5.06
C VAL A 133 5.61 -5.98 -4.65
N ALA A 134 5.89 -5.07 -5.58
CA ALA A 134 6.52 -3.78 -5.28
C ALA A 134 5.71 -2.96 -4.26
N ALA A 135 4.38 -2.95 -4.37
CA ALA A 135 3.52 -2.28 -3.39
C ALA A 135 3.64 -2.88 -1.98
N LEU A 136 3.73 -4.22 -1.87
CA LEU A 136 3.93 -4.91 -0.60
C LEU A 136 5.31 -4.63 0.01
N GLU A 137 6.36 -4.65 -0.81
CA GLU A 137 7.73 -4.36 -0.38
C GLU A 137 7.83 -2.92 0.16
N THR A 138 7.27 -1.95 -0.58
CA THR A 138 7.20 -0.56 -0.13
C THR A 138 6.40 -0.42 1.17
N LEU A 139 5.26 -1.10 1.31
CA LEU A 139 4.47 -1.08 2.55
C LEU A 139 5.28 -1.63 3.72
N ARG A 140 5.96 -2.76 3.56
CA ARG A 140 6.80 -3.38 4.59
C ARG A 140 7.95 -2.47 4.99
N ARG A 141 8.60 -1.82 4.02
CA ARG A 141 9.73 -0.92 4.28
C ARG A 141 9.33 0.31 5.09
N ILE A 142 8.28 1.02 4.66
CA ILE A 142 7.77 2.19 5.41
C ILE A 142 7.26 1.75 6.80
N SER A 143 6.58 0.60 6.88
CA SER A 143 6.10 0.08 8.17
C SER A 143 7.26 -0.24 9.13
N ARG A 144 8.39 -0.76 8.63
CA ARG A 144 9.59 -1.00 9.44
C ARG A 144 10.24 0.30 9.89
N PHE A 145 10.29 1.30 9.02
CA PHE A 145 10.73 2.65 9.41
C PHE A 145 9.91 3.18 10.59
N TRP A 146 8.58 3.05 10.56
CA TRP A 146 7.74 3.50 11.68
C TRP A 146 7.98 2.73 12.98
N VAL A 147 8.18 1.40 12.91
CA VAL A 147 8.57 0.60 14.08
C VAL A 147 9.90 1.11 14.67
N GLN A 148 10.88 1.44 13.82
CA GLN A 148 12.15 2.00 14.28
C GLN A 148 11.97 3.37 14.95
N VAL A 149 11.15 4.24 14.37
CA VAL A 149 10.82 5.54 14.98
C VAL A 149 10.16 5.36 16.34
N GLU A 150 9.21 4.42 16.48
CA GLU A 150 8.58 4.09 17.75
C GLU A 150 9.60 3.61 18.80
N ALA A 151 10.57 2.78 18.39
CA ALA A 151 11.65 2.35 19.26
C ALA A 151 12.57 3.49 19.69
N ASP A 152 12.95 4.37 18.79
CA ASP A 152 13.85 5.50 19.07
C ASP A 152 13.24 6.51 20.07
N ILE A 153 11.90 6.60 20.13
CA ILE A 153 11.19 7.45 21.10
C ILE A 153 10.84 6.73 22.41
N GLY A 154 11.31 5.49 22.59
CA GLY A 154 11.19 4.73 23.84
C GLY A 154 9.92 3.89 23.99
N THR A 155 9.17 3.64 22.89
CA THR A 155 7.92 2.84 22.94
C THR A 155 8.15 1.43 23.48
N PHE A 156 9.33 0.86 23.25
CA PHE A 156 9.69 -0.50 23.66
C PHE A 156 10.58 -0.55 24.92
N ASP A 157 10.83 0.58 25.61
CA ASP A 157 11.75 0.65 26.76
C ASP A 157 11.32 -0.26 27.93
N GLU A 158 10.02 -0.48 28.10
CA GLU A 158 9.46 -1.39 29.11
C GLU A 158 9.59 -2.87 28.73
N TYR A 159 10.04 -3.17 27.51
CA TYR A 159 10.17 -4.51 26.93
C TYR A 159 11.60 -4.75 26.43
N PRO A 160 12.61 -4.77 27.32
CA PRO A 160 14.03 -4.79 26.94
C PRO A 160 14.48 -6.07 26.22
N ASP A 161 13.68 -7.15 26.30
CA ASP A 161 13.96 -8.44 25.67
C ASP A 161 13.27 -8.58 24.29
N VAL A 162 12.55 -7.55 23.82
CA VAL A 162 11.93 -7.58 22.48
C VAL A 162 13.01 -7.44 21.41
N ASP A 163 13.05 -8.43 20.52
CA ASP A 163 13.78 -8.31 19.26
C ASP A 163 12.95 -7.44 18.30
N LEU A 164 13.43 -6.22 18.00
CA LEU A 164 12.77 -5.31 17.07
C LEU A 164 12.65 -5.90 15.66
N ASP A 165 13.53 -6.84 15.28
CA ASP A 165 13.44 -7.51 13.98
C ASP A 165 12.27 -8.50 13.92
N GLU A 166 11.75 -8.94 15.06
CA GLU A 166 10.55 -9.81 15.16
C GLU A 166 9.25 -9.00 15.32
N VAL A 167 9.32 -7.67 15.50
CA VAL A 167 8.13 -6.82 15.63
C VAL A 167 7.45 -6.67 14.27
N VAL A 168 6.20 -7.15 14.20
CA VAL A 168 5.38 -7.04 12.99
C VAL A 168 4.35 -5.92 13.13
N ASN A 169 4.40 -4.95 12.21
CA ASN A 169 3.37 -3.92 12.12
C ASN A 169 2.00 -4.55 11.80
N GLY A 170 0.94 -4.13 12.52
CA GLY A 170 -0.39 -4.72 12.36
C GLY A 170 -0.98 -4.65 10.95
N ARG A 171 -0.65 -3.60 10.16
CA ARG A 171 -1.06 -3.50 8.75
C ARG A 171 -0.39 -4.58 7.89
N VAL A 172 0.89 -4.85 8.15
CA VAL A 172 1.66 -5.92 7.48
C VAL A 172 1.12 -7.30 7.86
N ALA A 173 0.84 -7.53 9.14
CA ALA A 173 0.23 -8.79 9.58
C ALA A 173 -1.15 -9.04 8.91
N LEU A 174 -1.96 -7.99 8.77
CA LEU A 174 -3.26 -8.08 8.12
C LEU A 174 -3.14 -8.41 6.62
N ILE A 175 -2.26 -7.73 5.87
CA ILE A 175 -2.12 -8.02 4.45
C ILE A 175 -1.54 -9.41 4.20
N ASP A 176 -0.65 -9.88 5.07
CA ASP A 176 -0.09 -11.24 5.01
C ASP A 176 -1.18 -12.30 5.22
N LEU A 177 -2.08 -12.08 6.19
CA LEU A 177 -3.26 -12.92 6.38
C LEU A 177 -4.15 -12.93 5.13
N CYS A 178 -4.39 -11.77 4.51
CA CYS A 178 -5.20 -11.67 3.30
C CYS A 178 -4.56 -12.38 2.10
N ILE A 179 -3.24 -12.26 1.93
CA ILE A 179 -2.48 -12.96 0.88
C ILE A 179 -2.53 -14.46 1.11
N GLN A 180 -2.32 -14.93 2.35
CA GLN A 180 -2.43 -16.34 2.69
C GLN A 180 -3.81 -16.88 2.31
N ALA A 181 -4.88 -16.23 2.78
CA ALA A 181 -6.26 -16.62 2.47
C ALA A 181 -6.55 -16.64 0.95
N TYR A 182 -5.99 -15.70 0.20
CA TYR A 182 -6.07 -15.68 -1.26
C TYR A 182 -5.35 -16.88 -1.89
N THR A 183 -4.11 -17.15 -1.49
CA THR A 183 -3.31 -18.24 -2.05
C THR A 183 -3.86 -19.63 -1.73
N GLU A 184 -4.39 -19.85 -0.52
CA GLU A 184 -5.07 -21.10 -0.14
C GLU A 184 -6.34 -21.35 -0.95
N GLY A 185 -6.98 -20.28 -1.44
CA GLY A 185 -8.19 -20.33 -2.25
C GLY A 185 -7.95 -20.52 -3.75
N LEU A 186 -6.70 -20.49 -4.22
CA LEU A 186 -6.39 -20.71 -5.64
C LEU A 186 -6.57 -22.19 -6.00
N PRO A 187 -7.17 -22.49 -7.18
CA PRO A 187 -7.27 -23.87 -7.65
C PRO A 187 -5.85 -24.46 -7.84
N SER A 188 -5.63 -25.64 -7.27
CA SER A 188 -4.40 -26.45 -7.39
C SER A 188 -4.17 -27.00 -8.78
#